data_AF-A0A5N8VAE3-F1
#
_entry.id   AF-A0A5N8VAE3-F1
#
_cell.length_a   1.000
_cell.length_b   1.000
_cell.length_c   1.000
_cell.angle_alpha   90.00
_cell.angle_beta   90.00
_cell.angle_gamma   90.00
#
_symmetry.space_group_name_H-M   'P 1'
#
loop_
_entity.id
_entity.type
_entity.pdbx_description
1 polymer ?
#
loop_
_entity_poly.entity_id
_entity_poly.type
_entity_poly.pdbx_seq_one_letter_code
_entity_poly.pdbx_strand_id
1 'polypeptide(L)'
;MYWYFTLWHDNGAVECIHDALRGRLREADSRDAKPSTGLIDSQSVRTADTVPAATRGFDTGKKAKGRKRFIVTDILGLLLAVHVVAARIQDRDDGKRPLPWTRLDHPTVRKVWADQGFAGRRIEWTAQILGRGLKAVRKAPAQQAQLMNAITSGSDSGTM
;
A
#
# COMPACT_ATOMS: atom_id res chain seq x y z
N MET A 1 10.80 -18.91 -21.93
CA MET A 1 9.86 -17.87 -21.46
C MET A 1 10.32 -17.23 -20.14
N TYR A 2 10.70 -18.02 -19.11
CA TYR A 2 11.20 -17.48 -17.84
C TYR A 2 12.47 -16.60 -17.96
N TRP A 3 13.38 -16.97 -18.86
CA TRP A 3 14.64 -16.25 -19.09
C TRP A 3 14.48 -14.76 -19.42
N TYR A 4 13.57 -14.42 -20.33
CA TYR A 4 13.35 -13.02 -20.72
C TYR A 4 12.83 -12.17 -19.55
N PHE A 5 11.94 -12.75 -18.74
CA PHE A 5 11.43 -12.07 -17.56
C PHE A 5 12.53 -11.82 -16.52
N THR A 6 13.37 -12.83 -16.25
CA THR A 6 14.50 -12.68 -15.34
C THR A 6 15.49 -11.64 -15.85
N LEU A 7 15.83 -11.68 -17.14
CA LEU A 7 16.72 -10.70 -17.76
C LEU A 7 16.18 -9.26 -17.64
N TRP A 8 14.88 -9.06 -17.90
CA TRP A 8 14.25 -7.75 -17.82
C TRP A 8 14.07 -7.23 -16.40
N HIS A 9 13.88 -8.14 -15.45
CA HIS A 9 13.86 -7.80 -14.03
C HIS A 9 15.27 -7.38 -13.58
N ASP A 10 16.29 -8.17 -13.92
CA ASP A 10 17.65 -7.94 -13.44
C ASP A 10 18.30 -6.71 -14.06
N ASN A 11 17.88 -6.32 -15.28
CA ASN A 11 18.33 -5.10 -15.94
C ASN A 11 17.45 -3.86 -15.68
N GLY A 12 16.38 -3.99 -14.88
CA GLY A 12 15.49 -2.88 -14.53
C GLY A 12 14.50 -2.44 -15.60
N ALA A 13 14.37 -3.17 -16.72
CA ALA A 13 13.47 -2.79 -17.81
C ALA A 13 12.00 -2.77 -17.38
N VAL A 14 11.60 -3.66 -16.46
CA VAL A 14 10.23 -3.70 -15.93
C VAL A 14 9.90 -2.40 -15.19
N GLU A 15 10.80 -1.94 -14.34
CA GLU A 15 10.69 -0.69 -13.57
C GLU A 15 10.65 0.52 -14.50
N CYS A 16 11.53 0.56 -15.51
CA CYS A 16 11.55 1.65 -16.49
C CYS A 16 10.23 1.78 -17.28
N ILE A 17 9.70 0.65 -17.77
CA ILE A 17 8.43 0.63 -18.50
C ILE A 17 7.29 1.07 -17.58
N HIS A 18 7.26 0.53 -16.36
CA HIS A 18 6.25 0.86 -15.38
C HIS A 18 6.26 2.35 -15.02
N ASP A 19 7.43 2.94 -14.77
CA ASP A 19 7.56 4.36 -14.45
C ASP A 19 7.17 5.28 -15.61
N ALA A 20 7.51 4.91 -16.84
CA ALA A 20 7.10 5.64 -18.03
C ALA A 20 5.57 5.63 -18.21
N LEU A 21 4.93 4.47 -18.04
CA LEU A 21 3.47 4.34 -18.13
C LEU A 21 2.76 5.10 -17.01
N ARG A 22 3.29 5.01 -15.79
CA ARG A 22 2.78 5.77 -14.64
C ARG A 22 2.86 7.28 -14.89
N GLY A 23 3.99 7.78 -15.41
CA GLY A 23 4.14 9.19 -15.77
C GLY A 23 3.06 9.65 -16.76
N ARG A 24 2.86 8.89 -17.84
CA ARG A 24 1.84 9.18 -18.86
C ARG A 24 0.42 9.16 -18.32
N LEU A 25 0.07 8.19 -17.47
CA LEU A 25 -1.25 8.14 -16.84
C LEU A 25 -1.51 9.34 -15.93
N ARG A 26 -0.48 9.83 -15.23
CA ARG A 26 -0.57 11.02 -14.40
C ARG A 26 -0.75 12.28 -15.24
N GLU A 27 0.01 12.42 -16.31
CA GLU A 27 -0.13 13.53 -17.25
C GLU A 27 -1.52 13.54 -17.90
N ALA A 28 -2.05 12.36 -18.25
CA ALA A 28 -3.42 12.22 -18.76
C ALA A 28 -4.49 12.64 -17.74
N ASP A 29 -4.24 12.45 -16.44
CA ASP A 29 -5.08 12.98 -15.35
C ASP A 29 -4.78 14.46 -15.02
N SER A 30 -4.04 15.17 -15.88
CA SER A 30 -3.62 16.57 -15.68
C SER A 30 -2.82 16.77 -14.39
N ARG A 31 -2.02 15.77 -14.02
CA ARG A 31 -1.12 15.81 -12.86
C ARG A 31 0.34 15.73 -13.29
N ASP A 32 1.19 16.23 -12.40
CA ASP A 32 2.63 16.13 -12.53
C ASP A 32 3.08 14.67 -12.64
N ALA A 33 3.92 14.33 -13.62
CA ALA A 33 4.36 12.97 -13.91
C ALA A 33 5.05 12.31 -12.70
N LYS A 34 5.72 13.14 -11.88
CA LYS A 34 6.35 12.71 -10.63
C LYS A 34 5.40 12.92 -9.44
N PRO A 35 5.07 11.87 -8.67
CA PRO A 35 4.12 11.96 -7.58
C PRO A 35 4.73 12.71 -6.39
N SER A 36 3.90 13.48 -5.69
CA SER A 36 4.28 14.23 -4.49
C SER A 36 3.80 13.60 -3.19
N THR A 37 2.83 12.69 -3.28
CA THR A 37 2.18 12.04 -2.13
C THR A 37 1.99 10.55 -2.41
N GLY A 38 2.32 9.72 -1.42
CA GLY A 38 2.08 8.28 -1.43
C GLY A 38 1.05 7.84 -0.40
N LEU A 39 0.45 6.68 -0.63
CA LEU A 39 -0.42 5.93 0.27
C LEU A 39 0.23 4.58 0.53
N ILE A 40 0.40 4.18 1.78
CA ILE A 40 0.97 2.88 2.15
C ILE A 40 -0.07 1.99 2.81
N ASP A 41 -0.12 0.74 2.36
CA ASP A 41 -0.94 -0.32 2.95
C ASP A 41 -0.14 -1.64 3.05
N SER A 42 -0.58 -2.54 3.94
CA SER A 42 -0.01 -3.87 4.12
C SER A 42 -1.04 -4.97 3.87
N GLN A 43 -0.68 -5.92 3.00
CA GLN A 43 -1.53 -7.05 2.68
C GLN A 43 -0.78 -8.37 2.88
N SER A 44 -1.42 -9.33 3.54
CA SER A 44 -0.89 -10.69 3.67
C SER A 44 -1.56 -11.58 2.64
N VAL A 45 -0.75 -12.33 1.89
CA VAL A 45 -1.18 -13.23 0.82
C VAL A 45 -0.80 -14.65 1.20
N ARG A 46 -1.76 -15.58 1.13
CA ARG A 46 -1.51 -17.00 1.36
C ARG A 46 -0.58 -17.54 0.27
N THR A 47 0.41 -18.32 0.68
CA THR A 47 1.36 -18.95 -0.26
C THR A 47 1.11 -20.44 -0.36
N ALA A 48 1.40 -21.03 -1.52
CA ALA A 48 1.45 -22.48 -1.67
C ALA A 48 2.50 -23.13 -0.74
N ASP A 49 2.34 -24.42 -0.47
CA ASP A 49 3.26 -25.17 0.40
C ASP A 49 4.66 -25.36 -0.19
N THR A 50 4.80 -25.17 -1.50
CA THR A 50 6.07 -25.18 -2.23
C THR A 50 6.93 -23.94 -1.96
N VAL A 51 6.40 -22.87 -1.36
CA VAL A 51 7.18 -21.67 -1.04
C VAL A 51 8.10 -21.95 0.17
N PRO A 52 9.42 -21.66 0.08
CA PRO A 52 10.37 -21.98 1.14
C PRO A 52 9.98 -21.38 2.50
N ALA A 53 10.03 -22.20 3.56
CA ALA A 53 9.70 -21.82 4.93
C ALA A 53 10.45 -20.58 5.41
N ALA A 54 11.69 -20.38 4.97
CA ALA A 54 12.50 -19.20 5.27
C ALA A 54 11.82 -17.89 4.83
N THR A 55 11.07 -17.93 3.73
CA THR A 55 10.44 -16.77 3.07
C THR A 55 8.94 -16.68 3.28
N ARG A 56 8.34 -17.58 4.08
CA ARG A 56 6.92 -17.52 4.48
C ARG A 56 6.81 -17.44 6.00
N GLY A 57 5.65 -17.02 6.50
CA GLY A 57 5.37 -16.91 7.93
C GLY A 57 3.89 -16.99 8.21
N PHE A 58 3.51 -17.06 9.48
CA PHE A 58 2.10 -17.08 9.87
C PHE A 58 1.69 -15.71 10.39
N ASP A 59 0.71 -15.10 9.73
CA ASP A 59 0.06 -13.90 10.20
C ASP A 59 -1.02 -14.31 11.21
N THR A 60 -0.81 -14.02 12.49
CA THR A 60 -1.74 -14.37 13.57
C THR A 60 -3.06 -13.60 13.47
N GLY A 61 -3.02 -12.36 12.98
CA GLY A 61 -4.20 -11.52 12.82
C GLY A 61 -5.09 -12.00 11.67
N LYS A 62 -4.49 -12.42 10.56
CA LYS A 62 -5.19 -12.93 9.37
C LYS A 62 -5.32 -14.46 9.34
N LYS A 63 -4.77 -15.15 10.34
CA LYS A 63 -4.70 -16.62 10.48
C LYS A 63 -4.25 -17.30 9.18
N ALA A 64 -3.21 -16.78 8.54
CA ALA A 64 -2.77 -17.20 7.21
C ALA A 64 -1.25 -17.46 7.17
N LYS A 65 -0.86 -18.61 6.60
CA LYS A 65 0.54 -18.89 6.24
C LYS A 65 0.84 -18.25 4.88
N GLY A 66 1.81 -17.36 4.83
CA GLY A 66 2.07 -16.62 3.61
C GLY A 66 3.20 -15.61 3.66
N ARG A 67 3.13 -14.68 2.71
CA ARG A 67 3.98 -13.49 2.63
C ARG A 67 3.15 -12.25 2.88
N LYS A 68 3.78 -11.22 3.40
CA LYS A 68 3.17 -9.91 3.58
C LYS A 68 3.82 -8.93 2.62
N ARG A 69 3.01 -8.17 1.91
CA ARG A 69 3.44 -7.14 0.98
C ARG A 69 3.05 -5.79 1.55
N PHE A 70 4.01 -4.90 1.64
CA PHE A 70 3.77 -3.48 1.81
C PHE A 70 3.75 -2.85 0.43
N ILE A 71 2.70 -2.10 0.14
CA ILE A 71 2.50 -1.46 -1.14
C ILE A 71 2.41 0.02 -0.90
N VAL A 72 3.20 0.79 -1.65
CA VAL A 72 3.07 2.24 -1.73
C VAL A 72 2.50 2.58 -3.09
N THR A 73 1.40 3.31 -3.12
CA THR A 73 0.80 3.88 -4.34
C THR A 73 0.81 5.40 -4.28
N ASP A 74 0.57 6.06 -5.40
CA ASP A 74 0.22 7.48 -5.40
C ASP A 74 -1.28 7.69 -5.08
N ILE A 75 -1.72 8.94 -5.16
CA ILE A 75 -3.12 9.34 -4.94
C ILE A 75 -4.09 8.84 -6.02
N LEU A 76 -3.60 8.42 -7.18
CA LEU A 76 -4.39 7.80 -8.25
C LEU A 76 -4.40 6.27 -8.12
N GLY A 77 -3.75 5.71 -7.10
CA GLY A 77 -3.61 4.27 -6.92
C GLY A 77 -2.51 3.65 -7.79
N LEU A 78 -1.67 4.45 -8.46
CA LEU A 78 -0.57 3.96 -9.27
C LEU A 78 0.59 3.51 -8.37
N LEU A 79 1.14 2.35 -8.66
CA LEU A 79 2.17 1.73 -7.83
C LEU A 79 3.46 2.58 -7.80
N LEU A 80 4.10 2.68 -6.64
CA LEU A 80 5.38 3.37 -6.46
C LEU A 80 6.45 2.43 -5.92
N ALA A 81 6.11 1.61 -4.93
CA ALA A 81 7.03 0.64 -4.36
C ALA A 81 6.28 -0.58 -3.83
N VAL A 82 6.90 -1.74 -3.92
CA VAL A 82 6.41 -2.98 -3.31
C VAL A 82 7.54 -3.60 -2.50
N HIS A 83 7.26 -3.94 -1.25
CA HIS A 83 8.19 -4.64 -0.40
C HIS A 83 7.54 -5.91 0.16
N VAL A 84 8.12 -7.07 -0.13
CA VAL A 84 7.56 -8.37 0.28
C VAL A 84 8.42 -8.98 1.37
N VAL A 85 7.79 -9.32 2.49
CA VAL A 85 8.40 -9.96 3.65
C VAL A 85 7.64 -11.23 4.04
N ALA A 86 8.21 -12.05 4.92
CA ALA A 86 7.49 -13.21 5.47
C ALA A 86 6.32 -12.75 6.35
N ALA A 87 5.16 -13.40 6.30
CA ALA A 87 3.96 -12.92 6.99
C ALA A 87 3.99 -13.04 8.54
N ARG A 88 5.05 -13.65 9.11
CA ARG A 88 5.30 -13.67 10.56
C ARG A 88 5.71 -12.31 11.11
N ILE A 89 6.19 -11.44 10.22
CA ILE A 89 6.66 -10.11 10.56
C ILE A 89 5.45 -9.20 10.78
N GLN A 90 5.38 -8.58 11.96
CA GLN A 90 4.29 -7.67 12.31
C GLN A 90 4.50 -6.29 11.67
N ASP A 91 3.39 -5.63 11.33
CA ASP A 91 3.39 -4.27 10.73
C ASP A 91 4.03 -3.22 11.65
N ARG A 92 4.11 -3.54 12.95
CA ARG A 92 4.77 -2.74 13.97
C ARG A 92 6.28 -2.63 13.74
N ASP A 93 6.91 -3.69 13.26
CA ASP A 93 8.37 -3.79 13.16
C ASP A 93 8.89 -3.38 11.77
N ASP A 94 8.19 -3.75 10.69
CA ASP A 94 8.74 -3.65 9.32
C ASP A 94 7.97 -2.76 8.33
N GLY A 95 6.84 -2.15 8.70
CA GLY A 95 6.15 -1.16 7.85
C GLY A 95 7.00 0.07 7.47
N LYS A 96 8.18 0.14 8.06
CA LYS A 96 9.29 1.07 7.92
C LYS A 96 10.20 0.79 6.73
N ARG A 97 10.38 -0.48 6.35
CA ARG A 97 11.32 -0.92 5.30
C ARG A 97 10.99 -0.51 3.87
N PRO A 98 9.72 -0.31 3.45
CA PRO A 98 9.39 0.13 2.10
C PRO A 98 9.75 1.60 1.86
N LEU A 99 9.77 2.40 2.93
CA LEU A 99 9.86 3.86 2.85
C LEU A 99 11.23 4.38 2.38
N PRO A 100 12.38 3.80 2.78
CA PRO A 100 13.67 4.12 2.18
C PRO A 100 13.70 3.91 0.66
N TRP A 101 13.15 2.80 0.16
CA TRP A 101 13.09 2.51 -1.29
C TRP A 101 12.20 3.52 -2.01
N THR A 102 11.02 3.81 -1.47
CA THR A 102 10.15 4.88 -2.00
C THR A 102 10.85 6.24 -2.05
N ARG A 103 11.69 6.57 -1.05
CA ARG A 103 12.43 7.83 -1.01
C ARG A 103 13.55 7.89 -2.06
N LEU A 104 14.26 6.79 -2.28
CA LEU A 104 15.34 6.71 -3.25
C LEU A 104 14.81 6.78 -4.68
N ASP A 105 13.77 6.00 -4.99
CA ASP A 105 13.25 5.87 -6.34
C ASP A 105 12.31 7.03 -6.71
N HIS A 106 11.60 7.59 -5.72
CA HIS A 106 10.64 8.69 -5.90
C HIS A 106 10.94 9.87 -4.96
N PRO A 107 12.05 10.60 -5.17
CA PRO A 107 12.47 11.69 -4.27
C PRO A 107 11.48 12.87 -4.22
N THR A 108 10.55 12.94 -5.18
CA THR A 108 9.47 13.93 -5.20
C THR A 108 8.36 13.64 -4.19
N VAL A 109 8.26 12.41 -3.67
CA VAL A 109 7.26 12.03 -2.67
C VAL A 109 7.65 12.63 -1.32
N ARG A 110 6.85 13.62 -0.89
CA ARG A 110 7.09 14.41 0.33
C ARG A 110 6.18 14.00 1.48
N LYS A 111 5.10 13.31 1.19
CA LYS A 111 4.08 12.93 2.17
C LYS A 111 3.69 11.49 1.90
N VAL A 112 3.62 10.67 2.94
CA VAL A 112 3.03 9.35 2.85
C VAL A 112 1.87 9.31 3.85
N TRP A 113 0.75 8.72 3.45
CA TRP A 113 -0.38 8.45 4.32
C TRP A 113 -0.52 6.97 4.53
N ALA A 114 -0.94 6.57 5.72
CA ALA A 114 -1.14 5.18 6.07
C ALA A 114 -2.49 5.04 6.80
N ASP A 115 -3.03 3.83 6.78
CA ASP A 115 -4.24 3.51 7.54
C ASP A 115 -4.00 3.55 9.06
N GLN A 116 -5.08 3.39 9.83
CA GLN A 116 -5.01 3.41 11.30
C GLN A 116 -4.23 2.21 11.87
N GLY A 117 -4.10 1.10 11.13
CA GLY A 117 -3.25 -0.04 11.51
C GLY A 117 -1.77 0.32 11.60
N PHE A 118 -1.35 1.40 10.91
CA PHE A 118 -0.02 2.00 11.01
C PHE A 118 0.13 3.03 12.16
N ALA A 119 -0.92 3.36 12.92
CA ALA A 119 -0.84 4.38 13.99
C ALA A 119 0.11 3.98 15.14
N GLY A 120 0.79 4.96 15.75
CA GLY A 120 1.73 4.81 16.89
C GLY A 120 3.08 5.53 16.70
N ARG A 121 4.16 5.05 17.38
CA ARG A 121 5.60 5.45 17.27
C ARG A 121 6.19 5.48 15.84
N ARG A 122 5.36 5.24 14.83
CA ARG A 122 5.64 5.10 13.40
C ARG A 122 5.52 6.44 12.64
N ILE A 123 4.66 7.36 13.09
CA ILE A 123 4.54 8.71 12.52
C ILE A 123 5.84 9.52 12.70
N GLU A 124 6.46 9.42 13.89
CA GLU A 124 7.73 10.07 14.20
C GLU A 124 8.91 9.51 13.40
N TRP A 125 9.04 8.19 13.29
CA TRP A 125 10.15 7.56 12.57
C TRP A 125 10.07 7.79 11.05
N THR A 126 8.86 7.76 10.47
CA THR A 126 8.67 8.06 9.06
C THR A 126 8.90 9.53 8.74
N ALA A 127 8.55 10.45 9.65
CA ALA A 127 8.90 11.87 9.52
C ALA A 127 10.43 12.09 9.56
N GLN A 128 11.16 11.32 10.39
CA GLN A 128 12.62 11.36 10.46
C GLN A 128 13.31 10.82 9.20
N ILE A 129 12.80 9.74 8.59
CA ILE A 129 13.42 9.11 7.41
C ILE A 129 12.92 9.64 6.07
N LEU A 130 11.74 10.26 5.99
CA LEU A 130 11.31 10.95 4.77
C LEU A 130 11.66 12.45 4.81
N GLY A 131 12.12 12.96 5.95
CA GLY A 131 12.42 14.37 6.18
C GLY A 131 11.20 15.30 6.05
N ARG A 132 9.99 14.74 5.92
CA ARG A 132 8.72 15.45 5.66
C ARG A 132 7.53 14.64 6.20
N GLY A 133 6.50 15.35 6.66
CA GLY A 133 5.50 14.83 7.59
C GLY A 133 4.63 13.67 7.07
N LEU A 134 4.55 12.60 7.87
CA LEU A 134 3.53 11.55 7.78
C LEU A 134 2.26 12.04 8.48
N LYS A 135 1.09 11.83 7.87
CA LYS A 135 -0.20 12.02 8.54
C LYS A 135 -0.97 10.71 8.48
N ALA A 136 -1.48 10.25 9.62
CA ALA A 136 -2.43 9.15 9.66
C ALA A 136 -3.85 9.73 9.45
N VAL A 137 -4.63 9.18 8.53
CA VAL A 137 -6.03 9.59 8.34
C VAL A 137 -6.89 8.88 9.39
N ARG A 138 -7.63 9.64 10.20
CA ARG A 138 -8.69 9.11 11.06
C ARG A 138 -9.99 9.04 10.26
N LYS A 139 -10.73 7.94 10.33
CA LYS A 139 -12.12 7.91 9.81
C LYS A 139 -12.96 8.94 10.56
N ALA A 140 -13.71 9.76 9.83
CA ALA A 140 -14.71 10.65 10.42
C ALA A 140 -15.87 9.81 10.99
N PRO A 141 -16.38 10.14 12.20
CA PRO A 141 -17.43 9.35 12.86
C PRO A 141 -18.78 9.32 12.12
N ALA A 142 -18.97 10.11 11.06
CA ALA A 142 -20.27 10.25 10.39
C ALA A 142 -20.58 9.17 9.33
N GLN A 143 -19.62 8.35 8.90
CA GLN A 143 -19.83 7.43 7.77
C GLN A 143 -20.42 6.06 8.16
N GLN A 144 -20.56 5.78 9.47
CA GLN A 144 -21.14 4.52 9.96
C GLN A 144 -22.66 4.63 10.18
N ALA A 145 -23.19 5.85 10.32
CA ALA A 145 -24.64 6.09 10.51
C ALA A 145 -25.43 6.12 9.19
N GLN A 146 -24.79 6.47 8.07
CA GLN A 146 -25.49 6.62 6.78
C GLN A 146 -25.80 5.29 6.06
N LEU A 147 -25.15 4.17 6.44
CA LEU A 147 -25.50 2.85 5.91
C LEU A 147 -26.60 2.14 6.75
N MET A 148 -26.81 2.53 8.01
CA MET A 148 -27.88 1.96 8.84
C MET A 148 -29.25 2.61 8.59
N ASN A 149 -29.30 3.88 8.23
CA ASN A 149 -30.57 4.59 7.98
C ASN A 149 -31.18 4.31 6.60
N ALA A 150 -30.40 3.79 5.65
CA ALA A 150 -30.91 3.44 4.32
C ALA A 150 -31.55 2.03 4.26
N ILE A 151 -31.31 1.19 5.27
CA ILE A 151 -31.88 -0.18 5.34
C ILE A 151 -33.21 -0.18 6.12
N THR A 152 -33.43 0.78 7.02
CA THR A 152 -34.65 0.86 7.86
C THR A 152 -35.76 1.76 7.31
N SER A 153 -35.54 2.51 6.23
CA SER A 153 -36.56 3.39 5.63
C SER A 153 -37.26 2.81 4.39
N GLY A 154 -37.13 1.50 4.15
CA GLY A 154 -37.57 0.82 2.92
C GLY A 154 -38.75 -0.16 3.08
N SER A 155 -39.52 -0.09 4.17
CA SER A 155 -40.71 -0.92 4.35
C SER A 155 -41.79 -0.15 5.10
N ASP A 156 -42.51 0.74 4.42
CA ASP A 156 -43.91 1.05 4.71
C ASP A 156 -44.51 1.91 3.58
N SER A 157 -45.08 1.25 2.59
CA SER A 157 -46.11 1.83 1.72
C SER A 157 -47.07 0.72 1.28
N GLY A 158 -47.94 0.31 2.19
CA GLY A 158 -49.04 -0.61 1.95
C GLY A 158 -50.32 -0.04 2.54
N THR A 159 -51.02 0.79 1.77
CA THR A 159 -52.45 1.08 1.96
C THR A 159 -53.08 1.37 0.61
N MET A 160 -53.75 0.36 0.03
CA MET A 160 -55.16 0.41 -0.33
C MET A 160 -55.69 -1.01 -0.49
#